data_AF-A0A955R5A4-F1
#
_entry.id   AF-A0A955R5A4-F1
#
_cell.length_a   1.000
_cell.length_b   1.000
_cell.length_c   1.000
_cell.angle_alpha   90.00
_cell.angle_beta   90.00
_cell.angle_gamma   90.00
#
_symmetry.space_group_name_H-M   'P 1'
#
loop_
_entity.id
_entity.type
_entity.pdbx_description
1 polymer ?
#
loop_
_entity_poly.entity_id
_entity_poly.type
_entity_poly.pdbx_seq_one_letter_code
_entity_poly.pdbx_strand_id
1 'polypeptide(L)'
;SLPEYYDEPFADSSQIPTFLVSQLARREVTVSLSGDGGDELFGGYNRYLWAENIWNKMKRVPGPLRSVTGEIIKTISAGMWDSVFSILRPVLPAALRFQHPGEKFHKLAYMLGADSPEAVYKSLISQWLSPMELTPGIAEPETPLTRAMQNSGGWDFRRRMMAWDTISYLPDD
;
A
#
# COMPACT_ATOMS: atom_id res chain seq x y z
N SER A 1 -17.25 -18.86 -13.28
CA SER A 1 -16.08 -17.98 -13.52
C SER A 1 -15.82 -17.15 -12.26
N LEU A 2 -14.64 -16.55 -12.03
CA LEU A 2 -14.38 -15.78 -10.79
C LEU A 2 -15.50 -14.77 -10.42
N PRO A 3 -16.10 -14.04 -11.39
CA PRO A 3 -17.25 -13.15 -11.13
C PRO A 3 -18.54 -13.83 -10.64
N GLU A 4 -18.64 -15.16 -10.66
CA GLU A 4 -19.78 -15.90 -10.12
C GLU A 4 -19.59 -16.29 -8.64
N TYR A 5 -18.37 -16.12 -8.11
CA TYR A 5 -18.03 -16.45 -6.72
C TYR A 5 -17.96 -15.24 -5.80
N TYR A 6 -17.81 -14.04 -6.36
CA TYR A 6 -17.75 -12.78 -5.64
C TYR A 6 -18.84 -11.85 -6.17
N ASP A 7 -19.60 -11.24 -5.26
CA ASP A 7 -20.75 -10.38 -5.59
C ASP A 7 -20.33 -9.00 -6.12
N GLU A 8 -19.04 -8.67 -6.08
CA GLU A 8 -18.46 -7.41 -6.54
C GLU A 8 -17.08 -7.60 -7.19
N PRO A 9 -16.60 -6.63 -7.99
CA PRO A 9 -15.25 -6.67 -8.55
C PRO A 9 -14.20 -6.57 -7.44
N PHE A 10 -13.82 -7.73 -6.94
CA PHE A 10 -12.82 -7.89 -5.91
C PHE A 10 -11.47 -8.20 -6.57
N ALA A 11 -10.37 -7.56 -6.15
CA ALA A 11 -9.05 -7.67 -6.81
C ALA A 11 -7.91 -8.06 -5.85
N ASP A 12 -8.16 -9.01 -4.94
CA ASP A 12 -7.12 -9.58 -4.09
C ASP A 12 -6.50 -10.83 -4.75
N SER A 13 -5.17 -10.86 -4.74
CA SER A 13 -4.34 -12.02 -5.06
C SER A 13 -4.70 -13.29 -4.28
N SER A 14 -5.30 -13.16 -3.09
CA SER A 14 -5.66 -14.28 -2.20
C SER A 14 -6.90 -15.07 -2.66
N GLN A 15 -7.75 -14.51 -3.54
CA GLN A 15 -9.03 -15.10 -3.94
C GLN A 15 -8.89 -16.50 -4.53
N ILE A 16 -7.94 -16.68 -5.46
CA ILE A 16 -7.73 -17.98 -6.13
C ILE A 16 -7.26 -19.04 -5.12
N PRO A 17 -6.22 -18.78 -4.30
CA PRO A 17 -5.85 -19.68 -3.20
C PRO A 17 -7.01 -19.99 -2.25
N THR A 18 -7.76 -18.97 -1.79
CA THR A 18 -8.88 -19.14 -0.86
C THR A 18 -9.98 -20.00 -1.45
N PHE A 19 -10.32 -19.81 -2.73
CA PHE A 19 -11.25 -20.66 -3.46
C PHE A 19 -10.76 -22.12 -3.53
N LEU A 20 -9.50 -22.35 -3.89
CA LEU A 20 -8.93 -23.70 -4.01
C LEU A 20 -8.90 -24.43 -2.67
N VAL A 21 -8.51 -23.74 -1.60
CA VAL A 21 -8.51 -24.28 -0.23
C VAL A 21 -9.94 -24.59 0.22
N SER A 22 -10.90 -23.69 -0.05
CA SER A 22 -12.31 -23.91 0.28
C SER A 22 -12.90 -25.09 -0.49
N GLN A 23 -12.56 -25.24 -1.78
CA GLN A 23 -12.99 -26.37 -2.60
C GLN A 23 -12.43 -27.71 -2.08
N LEU A 24 -11.20 -27.72 -1.57
CA LEU A 24 -10.60 -28.89 -0.95
C LEU A 24 -11.27 -29.21 0.40
N ALA A 25 -11.42 -28.21 1.27
CA ALA A 25 -12.02 -28.35 2.59
C ALA A 25 -13.46 -28.86 2.50
N ARG A 26 -14.24 -28.42 1.49
CA ARG A 26 -15.63 -28.84 1.31
C ARG A 26 -15.81 -30.35 1.07
N ARG A 27 -14.75 -31.06 0.68
CA ARG A 27 -14.76 -32.52 0.55
C ARG A 27 -14.87 -33.24 1.91
N GLU A 28 -14.45 -32.59 2.98
CA GLU A 28 -14.35 -33.20 4.32
C GLU A 28 -15.19 -32.48 5.37
N VAL A 29 -15.34 -31.16 5.27
CA VAL A 29 -16.08 -30.34 6.23
C VAL A 29 -17.10 -29.45 5.54
N THR A 30 -18.20 -29.17 6.23
CA THR A 30 -19.25 -28.29 5.72
C THR A 30 -19.04 -26.82 6.09
N VAL A 31 -18.24 -26.56 7.13
CA VAL A 31 -17.98 -25.23 7.69
C VAL A 31 -16.50 -25.11 8.05
N SER A 32 -15.88 -23.98 7.71
CA SER A 32 -14.54 -23.58 8.17
C SER A 32 -14.60 -22.18 8.77
N LEU A 33 -13.85 -21.95 9.84
CA LEU A 33 -13.68 -20.62 10.43
C LEU A 33 -12.34 -20.04 9.96
N SER A 34 -12.35 -18.85 9.36
CA SER A 34 -11.14 -18.12 8.99
C SER A 34 -10.69 -17.19 10.12
N GLY A 35 -9.40 -16.84 10.12
CA GLY A 35 -8.81 -15.86 11.05
C GLY A 35 -8.71 -14.47 10.43
N ASP A 36 -9.67 -14.11 9.58
CA ASP A 36 -9.65 -12.87 8.83
C ASP A 36 -9.86 -11.64 9.72
N GLY A 37 -9.32 -10.49 9.32
CA GLY A 37 -9.32 -9.27 10.15
C GLY A 37 -8.31 -9.27 11.31
N GLY A 38 -7.52 -10.35 11.47
CA GLY A 38 -6.55 -10.47 12.55
C GLY A 38 -5.41 -9.45 12.45
N ASP A 39 -4.94 -9.17 11.24
CA ASP A 39 -3.84 -8.23 11.02
C ASP A 39 -4.27 -6.77 11.33
N GLU A 40 -5.52 -6.41 11.08
CA GLU A 40 -6.13 -5.13 11.42
C GLU A 40 -6.29 -4.97 12.92
N LEU A 41 -6.81 -6.00 13.60
CA LEU A 41 -7.07 -5.97 15.05
C LEU A 41 -5.79 -5.97 15.87
N PHE A 42 -4.77 -6.73 15.44
CA PHE A 42 -3.53 -6.91 16.19
C PHE A 42 -2.33 -6.14 15.61
N GLY A 43 -2.52 -5.43 14.50
CA GLY A 43 -1.48 -4.60 13.89
C GLY A 43 -0.39 -5.43 13.21
N GLY A 44 -0.79 -6.53 12.55
CA GLY A 44 0.09 -7.53 11.95
C GLY A 44 0.68 -7.15 10.59
N TYR A 45 0.08 -6.17 9.89
CA TYR A 45 0.68 -5.72 8.63
C TYR A 45 1.96 -4.92 8.81
N ASN A 46 3.01 -5.33 8.08
CA ASN A 46 4.29 -4.61 8.00
C ASN A 46 4.14 -3.15 7.56
N ARG A 47 3.09 -2.82 6.79
CA ARG A 47 2.82 -1.45 6.31
C ARG A 47 2.66 -0.46 7.45
N TYR A 48 2.15 -0.89 8.60
CA TYR A 48 2.03 -0.04 9.78
C TYR A 48 3.39 0.42 10.32
N LEU A 49 4.36 -0.49 10.38
CA LEU A 49 5.71 -0.17 10.81
C LEU A 49 6.45 0.66 9.77
N TRP A 50 6.26 0.35 8.49
CA TRP A 50 6.95 1.05 7.40
C TRP A 50 6.47 2.49 7.25
N ALA A 51 5.17 2.73 7.24
CA ALA A 51 4.60 4.07 7.14
C ALA A 51 5.12 4.98 8.26
N GLU A 52 5.08 4.49 9.51
CA GLU A 52 5.55 5.23 10.67
C GLU A 52 7.06 5.52 10.59
N ASN A 53 7.86 4.52 10.22
CA ASN A 53 9.32 4.69 10.06
C ASN A 53 9.68 5.66 8.94
N ILE A 54 9.00 5.58 7.80
CA ILE A 54 9.19 6.47 6.65
C ILE A 54 8.85 7.90 7.06
N TRP A 55 7.67 8.12 7.64
CA TRP A 55 7.23 9.44 8.09
C TRP A 55 8.18 10.04 9.14
N ASN A 56 8.58 9.24 10.14
CA ASN A 56 9.46 9.71 11.21
C ASN A 56 10.87 10.10 10.74
N LYS A 57 11.36 9.49 9.64
CA LYS A 57 12.62 9.89 9.00
C LYS A 57 12.42 11.12 8.12
N MET A 58 11.36 11.13 7.31
CA MET A 58 11.07 12.22 6.38
C MET A 58 10.78 13.54 7.10
N LYS A 59 10.02 13.54 8.19
CA LYS A 59 9.67 14.78 8.91
C LYS A 59 10.87 15.54 9.48
N ARG A 60 12.05 14.91 9.54
CA ARG A 60 13.33 15.53 9.94
C ARG A 60 14.01 16.30 8.79
N VAL A 61 13.58 16.06 7.56
CA VAL A 61 14.14 16.67 6.35
C VAL A 61 13.22 17.84 5.94
N PRO A 62 13.77 19.05 5.67
CA PRO A 62 12.98 20.20 5.26
C PRO A 62 12.13 19.92 4.02
N GLY A 63 10.88 20.42 4.01
CA GLY A 63 9.91 20.23 2.92
C GLY A 63 10.49 20.42 1.51
N PRO A 64 11.12 21.56 1.20
CA PRO A 64 11.66 21.82 -0.14
C PRO A 64 12.68 20.78 -0.60
N LEU A 65 13.54 20.31 0.31
CA LEU A 65 14.55 19.30 -0.01
C LEU A 65 13.90 17.96 -0.34
N ARG A 66 12.85 17.58 0.40
CA ARG A 66 12.09 16.36 0.13
C ARG A 66 11.41 16.44 -1.23
N SER A 67 10.71 17.53 -1.51
CA SER A 67 10.00 17.74 -2.77
C SER A 67 10.95 17.70 -3.96
N VAL A 68 12.07 18.42 -3.89
CA VAL A 68 13.10 18.41 -4.96
C VAL A 68 13.67 17.00 -5.17
N THR A 69 13.97 16.28 -4.09
CA THR A 69 14.47 14.90 -4.19
C THR A 69 13.43 13.99 -4.85
N GLY A 70 12.16 14.13 -4.50
CA GLY A 70 11.05 13.40 -5.14
C GLY A 70 10.95 13.70 -6.64
N GLU A 71 11.01 14.96 -7.05
CA GLU A 71 11.01 15.32 -8.47
C GLU A 71 12.19 14.73 -9.24
N ILE A 72 13.40 14.80 -8.68
CA ILE A 72 14.59 14.21 -9.30
C ILE A 72 14.42 12.69 -9.50
N ILE A 73 13.93 11.98 -8.48
CA ILE A 73 13.72 10.53 -8.60
C ILE A 73 12.69 10.19 -9.68
N LYS A 74 11.60 10.99 -9.80
CA LYS A 74 10.57 10.81 -10.83
C LYS A 74 11.09 11.02 -12.26
N THR A 75 12.10 11.89 -12.46
CA THR A 75 12.72 12.08 -13.79
C THR A 75 13.50 10.87 -14.30
N ILE A 76 13.98 10.02 -13.39
CA ILE A 76 14.70 8.79 -13.75
C ILE A 76 13.66 7.67 -13.94
N SER A 77 13.61 7.07 -15.12
CA SER A 77 12.63 6.00 -15.41
C SER A 77 12.83 4.78 -14.51
N ALA A 78 11.75 4.04 -14.23
CA ALA A 78 11.80 2.82 -13.43
C ALA A 78 12.81 1.81 -14.00
N GLY A 79 12.85 1.61 -15.32
CA GLY A 79 13.81 0.71 -15.97
C GLY A 79 15.28 1.14 -15.85
N MET A 80 15.54 2.44 -15.74
CA MET A 80 16.90 2.95 -15.51
C MET A 80 17.33 2.69 -14.06
N TRP A 81 16.42 2.87 -13.09
CA TRP A 81 16.64 2.44 -11.71
C TRP A 81 16.92 0.93 -11.62
N ASP A 82 16.15 0.11 -12.33
CA ASP A 82 16.35 -1.34 -12.39
C ASP A 82 17.72 -1.70 -12.96
N SER A 83 18.16 -0.98 -14.01
CA SER A 83 19.47 -1.17 -14.63
C SER A 83 20.62 -0.84 -13.67
N VAL A 84 20.56 0.31 -13.01
CA VAL A 84 21.55 0.71 -11.99
C VAL A 84 21.61 -0.30 -10.86
N PHE A 85 20.44 -0.74 -10.36
CA PHE A 85 20.37 -1.69 -9.27
C PHE A 85 20.87 -3.08 -9.64
N SER A 86 20.67 -3.50 -10.90
CA SER A 86 21.19 -4.77 -11.41
C SER A 86 22.71 -4.82 -11.41
N ILE A 87 23.36 -3.70 -11.72
CA ILE A 87 24.83 -3.54 -11.69
C ILE A 87 25.35 -3.57 -10.25
N LEU A 88 24.64 -2.93 -9.32
CA LEU A 88 25.03 -2.85 -7.91
C LEU A 88 24.68 -4.11 -7.10
N ARG A 89 23.80 -4.98 -7.64
CA ARG A 89 23.30 -6.19 -6.97
C ARG A 89 24.39 -7.11 -6.38
N PRO A 90 25.55 -7.34 -7.02
CA PRO A 90 26.61 -8.18 -6.45
C PRO A 90 27.21 -7.62 -5.16
N VAL A 91 27.26 -6.29 -5.04
CA VAL A 91 27.88 -5.58 -3.90
C VAL A 91 26.83 -5.22 -2.84
N LEU A 92 25.55 -5.21 -3.20
CA LEU A 92 24.45 -4.89 -2.28
C LEU A 92 24.25 -5.99 -1.22
N PRO A 93 24.06 -5.61 0.06
CA PRO A 93 23.65 -6.51 1.13
C PRO A 93 22.36 -7.25 0.79
N ALA A 94 22.20 -8.49 1.25
CA ALA A 94 21.00 -9.30 0.99
C ALA A 94 19.70 -8.58 1.39
N ALA A 95 19.74 -7.80 2.48
CA ALA A 95 18.61 -7.01 2.97
C ALA A 95 18.13 -5.91 2.00
N LEU A 96 18.96 -5.49 1.04
CA LEU A 96 18.63 -4.47 0.04
C LEU A 96 18.33 -5.05 -1.35
N ARG A 97 18.38 -6.37 -1.52
CA ARG A 97 18.13 -7.04 -2.81
C ARG A 97 16.64 -7.21 -3.06
N PHE A 98 15.94 -6.11 -3.26
CA PHE A 98 14.51 -6.12 -3.54
C PHE A 98 14.19 -6.39 -5.01
N GLN A 99 13.04 -6.99 -5.27
CA GLN A 99 12.45 -7.06 -6.61
C GLN A 99 11.84 -5.69 -6.99
N HIS A 100 11.92 -5.35 -8.28
CA HIS A 100 11.38 -4.11 -8.87
C HIS A 100 11.79 -2.80 -8.14
N PRO A 101 13.10 -2.51 -8.01
CA PRO A 101 13.57 -1.32 -7.30
C PRO A 101 13.06 -0.02 -7.95
N GLY A 102 12.89 0.04 -9.27
CA GLY A 102 12.36 1.21 -9.96
C GLY A 102 10.98 1.63 -9.46
N GLU A 103 10.04 0.69 -9.35
CA GLU A 103 8.70 0.97 -8.80
C GLU A 103 8.76 1.46 -7.35
N LYS A 104 9.64 0.86 -6.54
CA LYS A 104 9.83 1.28 -5.14
C LYS A 104 10.39 2.69 -5.03
N PHE A 105 11.34 3.07 -5.89
CA PHE A 105 11.89 4.43 -5.91
C PHE A 105 10.85 5.45 -6.36
N HIS A 106 10.05 5.14 -7.40
CA HIS A 106 8.94 6.00 -7.81
C HIS A 106 7.92 6.16 -6.69
N LYS A 107 7.50 5.06 -6.04
CA LYS A 107 6.58 5.09 -4.90
C LYS A 107 7.14 5.90 -3.72
N LEU A 108 8.44 5.78 -3.43
CA LEU A 108 9.12 6.61 -2.43
C LEU A 108 9.14 8.09 -2.83
N ALA A 109 9.34 8.40 -4.11
CA ALA A 109 9.34 9.76 -4.61
C ALA A 109 7.99 10.47 -4.40
N TYR A 110 6.89 9.76 -4.60
CA TYR A 110 5.55 10.27 -4.25
C TYR A 110 5.42 10.53 -2.75
N MET A 111 5.91 9.62 -1.90
CA MET A 111 5.88 9.84 -0.45
C MET A 111 6.73 11.03 -0.03
N LEU A 112 7.88 11.29 -0.66
CA LEU A 112 8.72 12.44 -0.31
C LEU A 112 7.99 13.78 -0.45
N GLY A 113 7.03 13.88 -1.39
CA GLY A 113 6.15 15.04 -1.55
C GLY A 113 4.99 15.11 -0.55
N ALA A 114 4.79 14.12 0.31
CA ALA A 114 3.70 14.10 1.28
C ALA A 114 3.95 15.08 2.43
N ASP A 115 2.93 15.86 2.78
CA ASP A 115 2.98 16.83 3.88
C ASP A 115 2.33 16.34 5.18
N SER A 116 1.78 15.12 5.16
CA SER A 116 1.13 14.52 6.31
C SER A 116 1.39 13.00 6.39
N PRO A 117 1.32 12.40 7.59
CA PRO A 117 1.43 10.96 7.75
C PRO A 117 0.30 10.21 7.00
N GLU A 118 -0.89 10.79 6.93
CA GLU A 118 -2.03 10.28 6.15
C GLU A 118 -1.66 10.14 4.68
N ALA A 119 -1.03 11.16 4.09
CA ALA A 119 -0.63 11.14 2.68
C ALA A 119 0.43 10.06 2.41
N VAL A 120 1.39 9.85 3.33
CA VAL A 120 2.34 8.72 3.24
C VAL A 120 1.62 7.38 3.25
N TYR A 121 0.65 7.22 4.16
CA TYR A 121 -0.14 5.99 4.23
C TYR A 121 -0.95 5.74 2.96
N LYS A 122 -1.68 6.75 2.48
CA LYS A 122 -2.45 6.68 1.23
C LYS A 122 -1.55 6.22 0.08
N SER A 123 -0.37 6.83 -0.08
CA SER A 123 0.60 6.40 -1.10
C SER A 123 1.05 4.95 -0.94
N LEU A 124 1.17 4.42 0.29
CA LEU A 124 1.59 3.03 0.51
C LEU A 124 0.54 2.01 0.05
N ILE A 125 -0.75 2.30 0.28
CA ILE A 125 -1.84 1.38 -0.07
C ILE A 125 -2.41 1.61 -1.47
N SER A 126 -2.13 2.75 -2.10
CA SER A 126 -2.51 3.00 -3.49
C SER A 126 -1.66 2.19 -4.48
N GLN A 127 -2.34 1.58 -5.45
CA GLN A 127 -1.73 0.99 -6.65
C GLN A 127 -1.45 2.06 -7.72
N TRP A 128 -2.39 2.98 -7.92
CA TRP A 128 -2.23 4.15 -8.78
C TRP A 128 -2.03 5.41 -7.95
N LEU A 129 -0.84 6.01 -8.07
CA LEU A 129 -0.45 7.21 -7.33
C LEU A 129 -0.95 8.50 -8.00
N SER A 130 -1.21 8.47 -9.31
CA SER A 130 -1.77 9.57 -10.10
C SER A 130 -2.97 9.11 -10.95
N PRO A 131 -4.13 8.78 -10.35
CA PRO A 131 -5.30 8.29 -11.10
C PRO A 131 -5.79 9.27 -12.17
N MET A 132 -5.65 10.58 -11.92
CA MET A 132 -6.10 11.64 -12.82
C MET A 132 -5.35 11.69 -14.15
N GLU A 133 -4.17 11.07 -14.27
CA GLU A 133 -3.47 10.94 -15.56
C GLU A 133 -4.23 10.00 -16.52
N LEU A 134 -4.96 9.02 -15.97
CA LEU A 134 -5.78 8.09 -16.75
C LEU A 134 -7.17 8.64 -17.05
N THR A 135 -7.68 9.54 -16.21
CA THR A 135 -9.01 10.15 -16.36
C THR A 135 -8.97 11.69 -16.29
N PRO A 136 -8.42 12.37 -17.31
CA PRO A 136 -8.34 13.82 -17.32
C PRO A 136 -9.74 14.46 -17.17
N GLY A 137 -9.89 15.37 -16.21
CA GLY A 137 -11.13 16.12 -15.98
C GLY A 137 -12.08 15.52 -14.95
N ILE A 138 -11.75 14.37 -14.33
CA ILE A 138 -12.54 13.76 -13.26
C ILE A 138 -11.77 13.90 -11.94
N ALA A 139 -12.42 14.45 -10.91
CA ALA A 139 -11.88 14.45 -9.55
C ALA A 139 -12.09 13.08 -8.90
N GLU A 140 -11.10 12.63 -8.11
CA GLU A 140 -11.23 11.41 -7.30
C GLU A 140 -12.43 11.58 -6.34
N PRO A 141 -13.42 10.68 -6.36
CA PRO A 141 -14.55 10.78 -5.44
C PRO A 141 -14.10 10.52 -4.00
N GLU A 142 -14.87 11.05 -3.04
CA GLU A 142 -14.66 10.73 -1.63
C GLU A 142 -14.95 9.25 -1.38
N THR A 143 -13.97 8.54 -0.81
CA THR A 143 -14.08 7.13 -0.39
C THR A 143 -14.24 7.02 1.13
N PRO A 144 -14.78 5.90 1.66
CA PRO A 144 -14.84 5.64 3.10
C PRO A 144 -13.50 5.85 3.81
N LEU A 145 -12.40 5.43 3.17
CA LEU A 145 -11.03 5.68 3.63
C LEU A 145 -10.73 7.18 3.74
N THR A 146 -10.90 7.94 2.65
CA THR A 146 -10.57 9.37 2.66
C THR A 146 -11.40 10.16 3.68
N ARG A 147 -12.65 9.78 3.89
CA ARG A 147 -13.52 10.33 4.94
C ARG A 147 -13.00 9.98 6.34
N ALA A 148 -12.58 8.73 6.56
CA ALA A 148 -12.01 8.30 7.84
C ALA A 148 -10.69 9.04 8.15
N MET A 149 -9.86 9.28 7.13
CA MET A 149 -8.59 10.01 7.25
C MET A 149 -8.78 11.48 7.67
N GLN A 150 -9.88 12.12 7.24
CA GLN A 150 -10.20 13.49 7.66
C GLN A 150 -10.57 13.58 9.15
N ASN A 151 -11.11 12.50 9.73
CA ASN A 151 -11.67 12.47 11.08
C ASN A 151 -10.76 11.76 12.11
N SER A 152 -9.51 11.49 11.78
CA SER A 152 -8.62 10.62 12.58
C SER A 152 -7.92 11.32 13.74
N GLY A 153 -8.50 12.38 14.32
CA GLY A 153 -7.87 13.14 15.38
C GLY A 153 -7.69 12.33 16.68
N GLY A 154 -6.53 12.46 17.34
CA GLY A 154 -6.34 12.03 18.73
C GLY A 154 -5.72 10.65 18.97
N TRP A 155 -5.51 9.83 17.94
CA TRP A 155 -4.80 8.54 18.06
C TRP A 155 -3.38 8.60 17.48
N ASP A 156 -2.49 7.74 17.97
CA ASP A 156 -1.17 7.59 17.36
C ASP A 156 -1.28 7.08 15.91
N PHE A 157 -0.24 7.33 15.11
CA PHE A 157 -0.29 7.04 13.68
C PHE A 157 -0.55 5.56 13.37
N ARG A 158 0.02 4.65 14.17
CA ARG A 158 -0.20 3.20 13.98
C ARG A 158 -1.65 2.82 14.18
N ARG A 159 -2.28 3.27 15.26
CA ARG A 159 -3.71 3.00 15.53
C ARG A 159 -4.63 3.60 14.48
N ARG A 160 -4.28 4.76 13.91
CA ARG A 160 -5.04 5.37 12.82
C ARG A 160 -5.03 4.49 11.57
N MET A 161 -3.87 3.93 11.21
CA MET A 161 -3.76 3.01 10.06
C MET A 161 -4.57 1.72 10.26
N MET A 162 -4.49 1.12 11.46
CA MET A 162 -5.30 -0.06 11.80
C MET A 162 -6.80 0.22 11.66
N ALA A 163 -7.25 1.37 12.17
CA ALA A 163 -8.65 1.79 12.07
C ALA A 163 -9.08 2.05 10.62
N TRP A 164 -8.22 2.66 9.80
CA TRP A 164 -8.51 2.87 8.38
C TRP A 164 -8.65 1.55 7.64
N ASP A 165 -7.76 0.59 7.87
CA ASP A 165 -7.87 -0.74 7.23
C ASP A 165 -9.15 -1.47 7.66
N THR A 166 -9.57 -1.36 8.92
CA THR A 166 -10.86 -1.91 9.36
C THR A 166 -12.05 -1.31 8.60
N ILE A 167 -11.94 -0.06 8.13
CA ILE A 167 -13.02 0.66 7.43
C ILE A 167 -12.95 0.45 5.91
N SER A 168 -11.78 0.21 5.34
CA SER A 168 -11.58 0.23 3.89
C SER A 168 -11.05 -1.05 3.28
N TYR A 169 -10.59 -1.99 4.10
CA TYR A 169 -10.05 -3.26 3.62
C TYR A 169 -10.98 -4.40 4.03
N LEU A 170 -11.32 -4.48 5.32
CA LEU A 170 -12.22 -5.52 5.86
C LEU A 170 -13.62 -5.58 5.21
N PRO A 171 -14.28 -4.46 4.84
CA PRO A 171 -15.61 -4.54 4.24
C PRO A 171 -15.62 -5.05 2.80
N ASP A 172 -14.46 -5.01 2.13
CA ASP A 172 -14.30 -5.40 0.73
C ASP A 172 -13.70 -6.83 0.61
N ASP A 173 -13.29 -7.48 1.72
CA ASP A 173 -12.79 -8.86 1.81
C ASP A 173 -13.93 -9.90 2.05
#